data_AF-A0A0F2RZB8-F1
#
_entry.id   AF-A0A0F2RZB8-F1
#
_cell.length_a   1.000
_cell.length_b   1.000
_cell.length_c   1.000
_cell.angle_alpha   90.00
_cell.angle_beta   90.00
_cell.angle_gamma   90.00
#
_symmetry.space_group_name_H-M   'P 1'
#
loop_
_entity.id
_entity.type
_entity.pdbx_description
1 polymer ?
#
loop_
_entity_poly.entity_id
_entity_poly.type
_entity_poly.pdbx_seq_one_letter_code
_entity_poly.pdbx_strand_id
1 'polypeptide(L)'
;MVDWWRGAVIYQIYPRSFQDSDGDGIGDLRGVWARLGHVADLGADAIWIAPFFPSPQRDFGYDVSDYTGVDPQFGTLDDFDAVVAEAHRLGLRVLIDQVWSHTSDLHPWFVDSRARRGGRDDWFVWADPRPDGGP
;
A
#
# COMPACT_ATOMS: atom_id res chain seq x y z
N MET A 1 -2.71 28.51 13.55
CA MET A 1 -3.49 27.26 13.43
C MET A 1 -2.55 26.12 13.74
N VAL A 2 -2.96 25.18 14.58
CA VAL A 2 -2.21 23.94 14.80
C VAL A 2 -2.39 23.09 13.54
N ASP A 3 -1.33 22.40 13.10
CA ASP A 3 -1.43 21.48 11.96
C ASP A 3 -2.49 20.41 12.23
N TRP A 4 -3.30 20.07 11.22
CA TRP A 4 -4.45 19.16 11.38
C TRP A 4 -4.08 17.81 12.01
N TRP A 5 -2.87 17.30 11.74
CA TRP A 5 -2.42 15.99 12.19
C TRP A 5 -2.05 15.95 13.68
N ARG A 6 -1.78 17.11 14.31
CA ARG A 6 -1.43 17.18 15.73
C ARG A 6 -2.69 17.07 16.58
N GLY A 7 -2.99 15.85 17.01
CA GLY A 7 -4.18 15.51 17.81
C GLY A 7 -5.31 14.87 17.00
N ALA A 8 -5.07 14.55 15.73
CA ALA A 8 -6.03 13.86 14.88
C ALA A 8 -6.30 12.42 15.34
N VAL A 9 -7.53 11.97 15.18
CA VAL A 9 -7.94 10.56 15.30
C VAL A 9 -7.90 9.92 13.91
N ILE A 10 -7.05 8.91 13.75
CA ILE A 10 -6.84 8.21 12.48
C ILE A 10 -7.46 6.82 12.56
N TYR A 11 -8.32 6.50 11.60
CA TYR A 11 -8.91 5.17 11.45
C TYR A 11 -8.08 4.34 10.46
N GLN A 12 -7.37 3.33 10.95
CA GLN A 12 -6.60 2.44 10.09
C GLN A 12 -7.51 1.41 9.42
N ILE A 13 -7.37 1.28 8.11
CA ILE A 13 -8.11 0.34 7.26
C ILE A 13 -7.11 -0.68 6.71
N TYR A 14 -7.40 -1.96 6.92
CA TYR A 14 -6.73 -3.06 6.23
C TYR A 14 -7.62 -3.55 5.08
N PRO A 15 -7.35 -3.14 3.81
CA PRO A 15 -8.30 -3.28 2.69
C PRO A 15 -8.84 -4.69 2.53
N ARG A 16 -7.93 -5.67 2.53
CA ARG A 16 -8.20 -7.11 2.35
C ARG A 16 -9.29 -7.67 3.26
N SER A 17 -9.50 -7.07 4.43
CA SER A 17 -10.46 -7.57 5.43
C SER A 17 -11.52 -6.55 5.83
N PHE A 18 -11.64 -5.44 5.10
CA PHE A 18 -12.59 -4.39 5.43
C PHE A 18 -13.98 -4.66 4.82
N GLN A 19 -14.06 -4.71 3.50
CA GLN A 19 -15.28 -5.11 2.80
C GLN A 19 -14.96 -5.55 1.36
N ASP A 20 -15.42 -6.74 1.01
CA ASP A 20 -15.50 -7.26 -0.36
C ASP A 20 -16.71 -6.64 -1.08
N SER A 21 -16.52 -6.13 -2.30
CA SER A 21 -17.56 -5.51 -3.11
C SER A 21 -17.96 -6.29 -4.36
N ASP A 22 -17.17 -7.28 -4.78
CA ASP A 22 -17.37 -8.03 -6.03
C ASP A 22 -17.58 -9.55 -5.84
N GLY A 23 -17.43 -10.03 -4.61
CA GLY A 23 -17.73 -11.40 -4.20
C GLY A 23 -16.58 -12.38 -4.35
N ASP A 24 -15.34 -11.91 -4.51
CA ASP A 24 -14.15 -12.78 -4.62
C ASP A 24 -13.59 -13.25 -3.25
N GLY A 25 -14.14 -12.73 -2.15
CA GLY A 25 -13.75 -13.05 -0.77
C GLY A 25 -12.61 -12.18 -0.21
N ILE A 26 -12.15 -11.18 -0.94
CA ILE A 26 -11.11 -10.22 -0.55
C ILE A 26 -11.71 -8.81 -0.51
N GLY A 27 -11.41 -8.06 0.55
CA GLY A 27 -11.83 -6.66 0.60
C GLY A 27 -11.05 -5.78 -0.36
N ASP A 28 -11.74 -4.81 -0.98
CA ASP A 28 -11.24 -4.00 -2.09
C ASP A 28 -11.48 -2.48 -1.88
N LEU A 29 -10.96 -1.64 -2.77
CA LEU A 29 -11.09 -0.17 -2.65
C LEU A 29 -12.52 0.33 -2.82
N ARG A 30 -13.39 -0.38 -3.56
CA ARG A 30 -14.81 -0.01 -3.67
C ARG A 30 -15.56 -0.31 -2.38
N GLY A 31 -15.19 -1.38 -1.68
CA GLY A 31 -15.65 -1.69 -0.34
C GLY A 31 -15.22 -0.63 0.67
N VAL A 32 -13.98 -0.13 0.57
CA VAL A 32 -13.50 1.03 1.34
C VAL A 32 -14.37 2.24 1.04
N TRP A 33 -14.52 2.62 -0.23
CA TRP A 33 -15.34 3.75 -0.69
C TRP A 33 -16.77 3.69 -0.13
N ALA A 34 -17.42 2.54 -0.23
CA ALA A 34 -18.80 2.33 0.22
C ALA A 34 -18.98 2.50 1.74
N ARG A 35 -17.91 2.40 2.52
CA ARG A 35 -17.92 2.47 3.98
C ARG A 35 -17.33 3.75 4.56
N LEU A 36 -16.81 4.67 3.74
CA LEU A 36 -16.25 5.92 4.22
C LEU A 36 -17.25 6.75 5.03
N GLY A 37 -18.54 6.74 4.67
CA GLY A 37 -19.58 7.40 5.46
C GLY A 37 -19.65 6.89 6.91
N HIS A 38 -19.53 5.57 7.11
CA HIS A 38 -19.49 4.99 8.45
C HIS A 38 -18.24 5.43 9.22
N VAL A 39 -17.07 5.48 8.57
CA VAL A 39 -15.83 5.93 9.20
C VAL A 39 -15.91 7.40 9.61
N ALA A 40 -16.53 8.24 8.78
CA ALA A 40 -16.80 9.64 9.13
C ALA A 40 -17.75 9.77 10.32
N ASP A 41 -18.84 8.98 10.37
CA ASP A 41 -19.80 8.98 11.47
C ASP A 41 -19.18 8.55 12.82
N LEU A 42 -18.12 7.73 12.80
CA LEU A 42 -17.34 7.38 14.00
C LEU A 42 -16.51 8.55 14.54
N GLY A 43 -16.39 9.65 13.79
CA GLY A 43 -15.66 10.85 14.20
C GLY A 43 -14.16 10.81 13.90
N ALA A 44 -13.73 10.01 12.93
CA ALA A 44 -12.34 10.03 12.47
C ALA A 44 -12.01 11.34 11.72
N ASP A 45 -10.78 11.83 11.87
CA ASP A 45 -10.26 12.97 11.09
C ASP A 45 -9.59 12.51 9.79
N ALA A 46 -9.12 11.26 9.77
CA ALA A 46 -8.40 10.67 8.66
C ALA A 46 -8.57 9.16 8.58
N ILE A 47 -8.39 8.60 7.39
CA ILE A 47 -8.15 7.18 7.18
C ILE A 47 -6.67 6.93 6.91
N TRP A 48 -6.16 5.79 7.38
CA TRP A 48 -4.86 5.25 6.96
C TRP A 48 -5.06 3.88 6.35
N ILE A 49 -4.81 3.79 5.04
CA ILE A 49 -5.01 2.57 4.27
C ILE A 49 -3.69 1.80 4.22
N ALA A 50 -3.71 0.55 4.71
CA ALA A 50 -2.60 -0.41 4.56
C ALA A 50 -2.32 -0.70 3.07
N PRO A 51 -1.18 -1.34 2.71
CA PRO A 51 -0.76 -1.46 1.32
C PRO A 51 -1.82 -2.06 0.38
N PHE A 52 -2.00 -1.41 -0.77
CA PHE A 52 -2.84 -1.88 -1.88
C PHE A 52 -2.10 -1.83 -3.22
N PHE A 53 -0.77 -1.70 -3.19
CA PHE A 53 0.09 -1.70 -4.37
C PHE A 53 0.26 -3.12 -4.94
N PRO A 54 0.56 -3.26 -6.25
CA PRO A 54 0.87 -4.55 -6.85
C PRO A 54 1.94 -5.31 -6.06
N SER A 55 1.58 -6.50 -5.60
CA SER A 55 2.44 -7.31 -4.73
C SER A 55 2.20 -8.80 -5.00
N PRO A 56 3.22 -9.67 -4.87
CA PRO A 56 3.02 -11.12 -4.87
C PRO A 56 2.25 -11.64 -3.65
N GLN A 57 1.93 -10.76 -2.69
CA GLN A 57 1.16 -11.06 -1.48
C GLN A 57 1.83 -12.08 -0.55
N ARG A 58 3.17 -12.21 -0.58
CA ARG A 58 3.89 -13.09 0.37
C ARG A 58 3.95 -12.49 1.77
N ASP A 59 3.85 -11.16 1.86
CA ASP A 59 3.66 -10.40 3.08
C ASP A 59 2.44 -9.47 2.97
N PHE A 60 1.38 -9.98 2.33
CA PHE A 60 0.07 -9.33 2.20
C PHE A 60 0.11 -7.83 1.82
N GLY A 61 0.92 -7.48 0.81
CA GLY A 61 1.01 -6.13 0.26
C GLY A 61 2.25 -5.36 0.71
N TYR A 62 2.98 -5.81 1.73
CA TYR A 62 4.23 -5.18 2.15
C TYR A 62 5.42 -5.57 1.25
N ASP A 63 5.33 -6.68 0.51
CA ASP A 63 6.28 -7.05 -0.55
C ASP A 63 5.89 -6.41 -1.90
N VAL A 64 6.17 -5.11 -2.07
CA VAL A 64 5.74 -4.30 -3.23
C VAL A 64 6.54 -4.60 -4.51
N SER A 65 5.84 -4.85 -5.63
CA SER A 65 6.43 -5.08 -6.96
C SER A 65 6.28 -3.91 -7.94
N ASP A 66 5.37 -2.97 -7.67
CA ASP A 66 5.21 -1.69 -8.37
C ASP A 66 4.66 -0.64 -7.40
N TYR A 67 5.38 0.46 -7.18
CA TYR A 67 5.00 1.53 -6.24
C TYR A 67 3.96 2.51 -6.79
N THR A 68 3.59 2.40 -8.07
CA THR A 68 2.76 3.39 -8.77
C THR A 68 1.41 2.86 -9.22
N GLY A 69 1.21 1.53 -9.14
CA GLY A 69 -0.05 0.89 -9.46
C GLY A 69 -0.93 0.61 -8.23
N VAL A 70 -2.10 0.04 -8.51
CA VAL A 70 -2.97 -0.63 -7.55
C VAL A 70 -2.97 -2.12 -7.89
N ASP A 71 -2.89 -2.99 -6.89
CA ASP A 71 -2.97 -4.43 -7.10
C ASP A 71 -4.36 -4.78 -7.67
N PRO A 72 -4.46 -5.55 -8.76
CA PRO A 72 -5.75 -5.87 -9.37
C PRO A 72 -6.77 -6.51 -8.41
N GLN A 73 -6.33 -7.17 -7.34
CA GLN A 73 -7.24 -7.73 -6.32
C GLN A 73 -7.95 -6.65 -5.48
N PHE A 74 -7.44 -5.42 -5.47
CA PHE A 74 -8.01 -4.30 -4.75
C PHE A 74 -8.73 -3.28 -5.66
N GLY A 75 -8.60 -3.45 -6.98
CA GLY A 75 -9.24 -2.60 -7.99
C GLY A 75 -8.23 -1.85 -8.86
N THR A 76 -8.53 -0.60 -9.17
CA THR A 76 -7.78 0.25 -10.11
C THR A 76 -7.36 1.58 -9.48
N LEU A 77 -6.51 2.35 -10.17
CA LEU A 77 -6.21 3.73 -9.78
C LEU A 77 -7.45 4.62 -9.77
N ASP A 78 -8.40 4.43 -10.70
CA ASP A 78 -9.66 5.17 -10.72
C ASP A 78 -10.52 4.87 -9.48
N ASP A 79 -10.49 3.63 -8.99
CA ASP A 79 -11.17 3.27 -7.74
C ASP A 79 -10.50 3.96 -6.53
N PHE A 80 -9.17 4.10 -6.52
CA PHE A 80 -8.47 4.87 -5.49
C PHE A 80 -8.79 6.36 -5.57
N ASP A 81 -8.85 6.94 -6.77
CA ASP A 81 -9.27 8.33 -6.98
C ASP A 81 -10.69 8.56 -6.43
N ALA A 82 -11.60 7.59 -6.61
CA ALA A 82 -12.94 7.64 -6.03
C ALA A 82 -12.92 7.61 -4.50
N VAL A 83 -12.08 6.77 -3.88
CA VAL A 83 -11.86 6.75 -2.41
C VAL A 83 -11.39 8.11 -1.91
N VAL A 84 -10.39 8.71 -2.57
CA VAL A 84 -9.84 10.02 -2.19
C VAL A 84 -10.90 11.12 -2.33
N ALA A 85 -11.63 11.15 -3.45
CA ALA A 85 -12.68 12.13 -3.69
C ALA A 85 -13.78 12.05 -2.63
N GLU A 86 -14.24 10.84 -2.30
CA GLU A 86 -15.29 10.62 -1.30
C GLU A 86 -14.83 10.92 0.12
N ALA A 87 -13.60 10.52 0.49
CA ALA A 87 -13.01 10.84 1.78
C ALA A 87 -12.95 12.37 1.97
N HIS A 88 -12.47 13.10 0.96
CA HIS A 88 -12.44 14.56 1.02
C HIS A 88 -13.85 15.18 1.05
N ARG A 89 -14.83 14.63 0.32
CA ARG A 89 -16.23 15.08 0.40
C ARG A 89 -16.80 14.95 1.81
N LEU A 90 -16.36 13.93 2.55
CA LEU A 90 -16.73 13.66 3.94
C LEU A 90 -15.86 14.41 4.96
N GLY A 91 -14.86 15.19 4.52
CA GLY A 91 -13.95 15.92 5.40
C GLY A 91 -12.81 15.09 5.98
N LEU A 92 -12.65 13.83 5.57
CA LEU A 92 -11.57 12.94 5.98
C LEU A 92 -10.29 13.24 5.21
N ARG A 93 -9.14 13.16 5.88
CA ARG A 93 -7.82 13.06 5.23
C ARG A 93 -7.51 11.62 4.84
N VAL A 94 -6.68 11.43 3.81
CA VAL A 94 -6.24 10.11 3.35
C VAL A 94 -4.74 9.97 3.56
N LEU A 95 -4.35 8.93 4.30
CA LEU A 95 -2.99 8.46 4.46
C LEU A 95 -2.88 7.06 3.86
N ILE A 96 -1.72 6.73 3.31
CA ILE A 96 -1.42 5.41 2.77
C ILE A 96 -0.07 4.94 3.30
N ASP A 97 0.09 3.63 3.44
CA ASP A 97 1.41 3.06 3.72
C ASP A 97 2.39 3.30 2.57
N GLN A 98 3.66 3.40 2.92
CA GLN A 98 4.77 3.53 1.98
C GLN A 98 5.94 2.66 2.43
N VAL A 99 6.21 1.59 1.69
CA VAL A 99 7.20 0.57 2.06
C VAL A 99 8.52 0.83 1.35
N TRP A 100 9.31 1.79 1.86
CA TRP A 100 10.58 2.18 1.25
C TRP A 100 11.80 1.38 1.71
N SER A 101 11.67 0.61 2.80
CA SER A 101 12.79 -0.13 3.36
C SER A 101 13.24 -1.31 2.48
N HIS A 102 12.34 -1.87 1.69
CA HIS A 102 12.57 -3.03 0.82
C HIS A 102 11.53 -3.08 -0.29
N THR A 103 11.82 -3.88 -1.33
CA THR A 103 10.87 -4.23 -2.40
C THR A 103 10.62 -5.74 -2.40
N SER A 104 9.62 -6.19 -3.15
CA SER A 104 9.52 -7.60 -3.58
C SER A 104 10.77 -8.03 -4.37
N ASP A 105 11.09 -9.33 -4.33
CA ASP A 105 12.08 -9.95 -5.22
C ASP A 105 11.61 -10.00 -6.69
N LEU A 106 10.33 -9.72 -6.95
CA LEU A 106 9.78 -9.57 -8.30
C LEU A 106 9.79 -8.11 -8.79
N HIS A 107 10.17 -7.14 -7.95
CA HIS A 107 10.27 -5.75 -8.36
C HIS A 107 11.32 -5.60 -9.48
N PRO A 108 11.07 -4.85 -10.57
CA PRO A 108 12.02 -4.70 -11.68
C PRO A 108 13.42 -4.26 -11.22
N TRP A 109 13.49 -3.42 -10.19
CA TRP A 109 14.76 -3.00 -9.59
C TRP A 109 15.57 -4.18 -9.04
N PHE A 110 14.95 -5.11 -8.32
CA PHE A 110 15.66 -6.28 -7.77
C PHE A 110 16.08 -7.25 -8.88
N VAL A 111 15.19 -7.46 -9.87
CA VAL A 111 15.48 -8.30 -11.04
C VAL A 111 16.71 -7.78 -11.81
N ASP A 112 16.78 -6.48 -12.02
CA ASP A 112 17.91 -5.82 -12.68
C ASP A 112 19.17 -5.84 -11.82
N SER A 113 19.06 -5.50 -10.54
CA SER A 113 20.17 -5.47 -9.59
C SER A 113 20.85 -6.84 -9.47
N ARG A 114 20.07 -7.91 -9.26
CA ARG A 114 20.57 -9.29 -9.18
C ARG A 114 21.26 -9.74 -10.46
N ALA A 115 20.82 -9.24 -11.61
CA ALA A 115 21.41 -9.56 -12.90
C ALA A 115 22.59 -8.66 -13.28
N ARG A 116 22.93 -7.66 -12.44
CA ARG A 116 23.90 -6.60 -12.73
C ARG A 116 23.62 -5.90 -14.08
N ARG A 117 22.36 -5.49 -14.25
CA ARG A 117 21.87 -4.84 -15.48
C ARG A 117 21.27 -3.47 -15.17
N GLY A 118 21.34 -2.57 -16.16
CA GLY A 118 20.61 -1.30 -16.12
C GLY A 118 21.10 -0.30 -15.07
N GLY A 119 22.32 -0.48 -14.52
CA GLY A 119 22.91 0.44 -13.55
C GLY A 119 22.28 0.40 -12.16
N ARG A 120 21.64 -0.73 -11.79
CA ARG A 120 20.99 -0.92 -10.49
C ARG A 120 21.75 -1.87 -9.55
N ASP A 121 23.02 -2.12 -9.86
CA ASP A 121 23.85 -3.13 -9.21
C ASP A 121 23.96 -2.88 -7.69
N ASP A 122 24.03 -1.61 -7.28
CA ASP A 122 24.18 -1.19 -5.87
C ASP A 122 22.87 -0.68 -5.23
N TRP A 123 21.71 -0.95 -5.83
CA TRP A 123 20.41 -0.52 -5.28
C TRP A 123 19.94 -1.38 -4.10
N PHE A 124 20.54 -2.56 -3.93
CA PHE A 124 20.27 -3.49 -2.83
C PHE A 124 21.57 -3.82 -2.10
N VAL A 125 21.45 -4.36 -0.90
CA VAL A 125 22.59 -4.75 -0.07
C VAL A 125 23.11 -6.10 -0.53
N TRP A 126 24.18 -6.09 -1.32
CA TRP A 126 24.91 -7.29 -1.77
C TRP A 126 26.23 -7.43 -1.02
N ALA A 127 26.62 -8.67 -0.73
CA ALA A 127 27.92 -9.00 -0.15
C ALA A 127 28.38 -10.36 -0.68
N ASP A 128 29.69 -10.52 -0.87
CA ASP A 128 30.27 -11.84 -1.13
C ASP A 128 30.16 -12.71 0.13
N PRO A 129 29.92 -14.03 -0.02
CA PRO A 129 29.92 -14.92 1.12
C PRO A 129 31.33 -15.01 1.72
N ARG A 130 31.40 -15.36 3.01
CA ARG A 130 32.64 -15.75 3.68
C ARG A 130 33.27 -16.97 3.00
N PRO A 131 34.57 -17.23 3.22
CA PRO A 131 35.25 -18.40 2.63
C PRO A 131 34.63 -19.77 2.97
N ASP A 132 33.89 -19.86 4.08
CA ASP A 132 33.15 -21.07 4.50
C ASP A 132 31.72 -21.13 3.95
N GLY A 133 31.31 -20.15 3.13
CA GLY A 133 29.98 -20.03 2.56
C GLY A 133 28.96 -19.33 3.46
N GLY A 134 29.35 -18.83 4.64
CA GLY A 134 28.47 -18.05 5.51
C GLY A 134 28.22 -16.61 5.02
N PRO A 135 27.20 -15.92 5.55
CA PRO A 135 26.96 -14.50 5.30
C PRO A 135 27.98 -13.58 6.00
#